data_AF-A0A3D1TBL0-F1
#
_entry.id   AF-A0A3D1TBL0-F1
#
_cell.length_a   1.000
_cell.length_b   1.000
_cell.length_c   1.000
_cell.angle_alpha   90.00
_cell.angle_beta   90.00
_cell.angle_gamma   90.00
#
_symmetry.space_group_name_H-M   'P 1'
#
loop_
_entity.id
_entity.type
_entity.pdbx_description
1 polymer ?
#
loop_
_entity_poly.entity_id
_entity_poly.type
_entity_poly.pdbx_seq_one_letter_code
_entity_poly.pdbx_strand_id
1 'polypeptide(L)'
;TYEIQYGHLERPTHMNTSWDLARFEVCAHKWADLSEPGYGVALLNDCKYGHDIFGNTMRLSLLRGPGSPDPDADRGRHRFTYALLPHHGDLRQAGVIQEGYAL
;
A
#
# COMPACT_ATOMS: atom_id res chain seq x y z
N THR A 1 2.46 6.41 5.51
CA THR A 1 1.43 5.89 6.44
C THR A 1 0.66 4.76 5.80
N TYR A 2 0.36 3.69 6.54
CA TYR A 2 -0.35 2.53 6.03
C TYR A 2 -1.62 2.27 6.84
N GLU A 3 -2.69 1.87 6.18
CA GLU A 3 -3.90 1.47 6.88
C GLU A 3 -3.70 0.15 7.65
N ILE A 4 -4.22 0.11 8.88
CA ILE A 4 -4.38 -1.12 9.66
C ILE A 4 -5.85 -1.23 10.12
N GLN A 5 -6.21 -2.37 10.69
CA GLN A 5 -7.56 -2.55 11.22
C GLN A 5 -7.88 -1.45 12.26
N TYR A 6 -8.94 -0.68 12.00
CA TYR A 6 -9.41 0.44 12.84
C TYR A 6 -8.38 1.55 13.10
N GLY A 7 -7.39 1.74 12.21
CA GLY A 7 -6.40 2.79 12.37
C GLY A 7 -5.41 2.89 11.24
N HIS A 8 -4.30 3.58 11.50
CA HIS A 8 -3.18 3.66 10.58
C HIS A 8 -1.86 3.64 11.35
N LEU A 9 -0.82 3.16 10.69
CA LEU A 9 0.51 3.05 11.23
C LEU A 9 1.51 3.78 10.33
N GLU A 10 2.29 4.66 10.92
CA GLU A 10 3.44 5.27 10.26
C GLU A 10 4.63 4.31 10.30
N ARG A 11 5.27 4.13 9.15
CA ARG A 11 6.47 3.33 9.02
C ARG A 11 7.52 4.11 8.25
N PRO A 12 8.80 3.96 8.59
CA PRO A 12 9.88 4.61 7.86
C PRO A 12 9.99 4.07 6.43
N THR A 13 10.49 4.91 5.52
CA THR A 13 10.69 4.59 4.10
C THR A 13 12.14 4.23 3.77
N HIS A 14 13.00 4.09 4.78
CA HIS A 14 14.43 3.76 4.64
C HIS A 14 14.75 2.38 5.23
N MET A 15 15.87 1.79 4.80
CA MET A 15 16.33 0.47 5.23
C MET A 15 17.58 0.56 6.13
N ASN A 16 17.48 1.29 7.24
CA ASN A 16 18.64 1.56 8.11
C ASN A 16 18.93 0.45 9.13
N THR A 17 17.91 -0.33 9.51
CA THR A 17 18.07 -1.45 10.45
C THR A 17 17.82 -2.79 9.77
N SER A 18 18.33 -3.89 10.37
CA SER A 18 18.01 -5.26 9.92
C SER A 18 16.50 -5.53 9.91
N TRP A 19 15.75 -4.89 10.80
CA TRP A 19 14.29 -4.92 10.84
C TRP A 19 13.65 -4.22 9.65
N ASP A 20 14.26 -3.16 9.13
CA ASP A 20 13.76 -2.44 7.96
C ASP A 20 14.06 -3.20 6.67
N LEU A 21 15.24 -3.83 6.59
CA LEU A 21 15.59 -4.76 5.51
C LEU A 21 14.62 -5.95 5.43
N ALA A 22 14.14 -6.45 6.58
CA ALA A 22 13.17 -7.53 6.64
C ALA A 22 11.74 -7.11 6.22
N ARG A 23 11.45 -5.80 6.12
CA ARG A 23 10.13 -5.24 5.79
C ARG A 23 10.05 -4.79 4.33
N PHE A 24 10.49 -5.65 3.42
CA PHE A 24 10.38 -5.40 1.97
C PHE A 24 8.94 -5.34 1.45
N GLU A 25 7.98 -5.85 2.22
CA GLU A 25 6.55 -5.80 1.94
C GLU A 25 5.79 -5.71 3.27
N VAL A 26 4.80 -4.83 3.32
CA VAL A 26 3.97 -4.57 4.50
C VAL A 26 2.49 -4.73 4.16
N CYS A 27 1.72 -5.26 5.10
CA CYS A 27 0.28 -5.38 4.95
C CYS A 27 -0.39 -4.01 5.16
N ALA A 28 -1.22 -3.60 4.20
CA ALA A 28 -2.18 -2.51 4.34
C ALA A 28 -3.48 -2.90 3.62
N HIS A 29 -4.64 -2.44 4.10
CA HIS A 29 -5.92 -2.96 3.62
C HIS A 29 -6.42 -2.27 2.34
N LYS A 30 -6.73 -0.98 2.41
CA LYS A 30 -7.32 -0.20 1.31
C LYS A 30 -6.42 0.88 0.78
N TRP A 31 -5.53 1.41 1.61
CA TRP A 31 -4.66 2.51 1.20
C TRP A 31 -3.29 2.52 1.87
N ALA A 32 -2.33 3.10 1.16
CA ALA A 32 -1.03 3.49 1.66
C ALA A 32 -0.72 4.91 1.18
N ASP A 33 -0.23 5.75 2.07
CA ASP A 33 -0.02 7.18 1.83
C ASP A 33 1.45 7.55 2.01
N LEU A 34 1.98 8.35 1.09
CA LEU A 34 3.29 8.98 1.21
C LEU A 34 3.10 10.49 1.11
N SER A 35 3.22 11.17 2.25
CA SER A 35 2.99 12.60 2.35
C SER A 35 4.11 13.30 3.13
N GLU A 36 4.42 14.52 2.71
CA GLU A 36 5.19 15.51 3.46
C GLU A 36 4.29 16.72 3.77
N PRO A 37 4.69 17.63 4.69
CA PRO A 37 3.91 18.82 4.96
C PRO A 37 3.64 19.64 3.67
N GLY A 38 2.39 19.62 3.21
CA GLY A 38 1.90 20.40 2.07
C GLY A 38 1.55 19.59 0.81
N TYR A 39 2.03 18.35 0.67
CA TYR A 39 1.70 17.49 -0.47
C TYR A 39 1.90 16.01 -0.16
N GLY A 40 1.02 15.18 -0.69
CA GLY A 40 1.14 13.74 -0.60
C GLY A 40 0.51 13.01 -1.78
N VAL A 41 0.79 11.71 -1.85
CA VAL A 41 0.15 10.81 -2.80
C VAL A 41 -0.27 9.57 -2.04
N ALA A 42 -1.55 9.24 -2.13
CA ALA A 42 -2.09 8.00 -1.62
C ALA A 42 -2.30 6.99 -2.75
N LEU A 43 -1.89 5.76 -2.51
CA LEU A 43 -2.19 4.60 -3.32
C LEU A 43 -3.39 3.88 -2.70
N LEU A 44 -4.49 3.82 -3.46
CA LEU A 44 -5.74 3.17 -3.06
C LEU A 44 -5.89 1.84 -3.81
N ASN A 45 -6.48 0.84 -3.19
CA ASN A 45 -6.79 -0.44 -3.82
C ASN A 45 -8.05 -1.10 -3.25
N ASP A 46 -8.62 -2.03 -4.01
CA ASP A 46 -9.82 -2.77 -3.61
C ASP A 46 -9.52 -4.12 -2.93
N CYS A 47 -8.48 -4.82 -3.38
CA CYS A 47 -8.23 -6.24 -3.08
C CYS A 47 -6.78 -6.63 -2.82
N LYS A 48 -5.85 -5.67 -2.64
CA LYS A 48 -4.42 -5.95 -2.51
C LYS A 48 -3.91 -5.56 -1.14
N TYR A 49 -3.07 -6.43 -0.58
CA TYR A 49 -2.60 -6.25 0.79
C TYR A 49 -1.11 -5.97 0.88
N GLY A 50 -0.32 -6.45 -0.08
CA GLY A 50 1.13 -6.24 -0.11
C GLY A 50 1.49 -4.87 -0.68
N HIS A 51 1.98 -4.00 0.18
CA HIS A 51 2.47 -2.68 -0.17
C HIS A 51 3.93 -2.53 0.22
N ASP A 52 4.65 -1.68 -0.48
CA ASP A 52 6.00 -1.30 -0.10
C ASP A 52 6.30 0.14 -0.51
N ILE A 53 6.94 0.90 0.38
CA ILE A 53 7.34 2.28 0.11
C ILE A 53 8.80 2.42 0.51
N PHE A 54 9.65 2.65 -0.49
CA PHE A 54 11.07 2.85 -0.32
C PHE A 54 11.49 4.20 -0.89
N GLY A 55 12.00 5.09 -0.04
CA GLY A 55 12.23 6.49 -0.37
C GLY A 55 10.94 7.15 -0.87
N ASN A 56 10.92 7.51 -2.16
CA ASN A 56 9.79 8.12 -2.86
C ASN A 56 9.05 7.15 -3.81
N THR A 57 9.42 5.87 -3.81
CA THR A 57 8.84 4.86 -4.70
C THR A 57 7.82 4.04 -3.93
N MET A 58 6.56 4.09 -4.38
CA MET A 58 5.48 3.25 -3.88
C MET A 58 5.25 2.05 -4.80
N ARG A 59 5.11 0.86 -4.22
CA ARG A 59 4.92 -0.42 -4.92
C ARG A 59 3.70 -1.15 -4.37
N LEU A 60 2.93 -1.75 -5.28
CA LEU A 60 1.78 -2.61 -4.97
C LEU A 60 2.03 -4.01 -5.50
N SER A 61 2.02 -5.01 -4.63
CA SER A 61 2.11 -6.41 -5.02
C SER A 61 0.76 -6.87 -5.57
N LEU A 62 0.66 -7.03 -6.89
CA LEU A 62 -0.59 -7.40 -7.56
C LEU A 62 -0.90 -8.90 -7.49
N LEU A 63 0.10 -9.74 -7.77
CA LEU A 63 -0.04 -11.20 -7.82
C LEU A 63 1.32 -11.84 -7.57
N ARG A 64 1.35 -12.98 -6.86
CA ARG A 64 2.58 -13.73 -6.59
C ARG A 64 2.72 -14.96 -7.49
N GLY A 65 1.65 -15.74 -7.70
CA GLY A 65 1.68 -16.97 -8.50
C GLY A 65 2.66 -18.03 -7.98
N PRO A 66 2.57 -18.48 -6.71
CA PRO A 66 3.46 -19.49 -6.18
C PRO A 66 3.21 -20.85 -6.84
N GLY A 67 4.25 -21.63 -7.14
CA GLY A 67 4.11 -22.99 -7.69
C GLY A 67 4.01 -24.11 -6.63
N SER A 68 3.99 -23.75 -5.35
CA SER A 68 3.90 -24.67 -4.21
C SER A 68 3.19 -23.97 -3.05
N PRO A 69 2.30 -24.66 -2.29
CA PRO A 69 1.94 -26.08 -2.39
C PRO A 69 1.01 -26.42 -3.57
N ASP A 70 0.48 -25.41 -4.26
CA ASP A 70 -0.41 -25.58 -5.41
C ASP A 70 0.29 -25.16 -6.72
N PRO A 71 0.54 -26.07 -7.68
CA PRO A 71 1.16 -25.75 -8.97
C PRO A 71 0.34 -24.85 -9.89
N ASP A 72 -0.97 -24.75 -9.64
CA ASP A 72 -1.92 -23.98 -10.45
C ASP A 72 -2.37 -22.68 -9.75
N ALA A 73 -1.73 -22.31 -8.64
CA ALA A 73 -2.11 -21.13 -7.88
C ALA A 73 -2.08 -19.87 -8.76
N ASP A 74 -3.14 -19.07 -8.63
CA ASP A 74 -3.32 -17.82 -9.36
C ASP A 74 -3.31 -17.95 -10.90
N ARG A 75 -3.51 -19.15 -11.48
CA ARG A 75 -3.69 -19.28 -12.93
C ARG A 75 -5.08 -18.83 -13.35
N GLY A 76 -5.16 -17.92 -14.32
CA GLY A 76 -6.42 -17.45 -14.89
C GLY A 76 -6.43 -15.96 -15.19
N ARG A 77 -7.63 -15.42 -15.41
CA ARG A 77 -7.82 -13.98 -15.62
C ARG A 77 -8.09 -13.31 -14.28
N HIS A 78 -7.27 -12.33 -13.95
CA HIS A 78 -7.44 -11.50 -12.77
C HIS A 78 -7.78 -10.07 -13.16
N ARG A 79 -8.62 -9.44 -12.37
CA ARG A 79 -8.93 -8.00 -12.47
C ARG A 79 -8.50 -7.36 -11.17
N PHE A 80 -7.75 -6.28 -11.28
CA PHE A 80 -7.26 -5.50 -10.13
C PHE A 80 -7.68 -4.06 -10.31
N THR A 81 -8.14 -3.43 -9.24
CA THR A 81 -8.47 -2.00 -9.22
C THR A 81 -7.54 -1.31 -8.26
N TYR A 82 -6.85 -0.28 -8.73
CA TYR A 82 -6.04 0.59 -7.90
C TYR A 82 -6.09 1.99 -8.47
N ALA A 83 -5.91 2.97 -7.59
CA ALA A 83 -5.92 4.38 -7.94
C ALA A 83 -4.78 5.10 -7.23
N LEU A 84 -4.29 6.16 -7.88
CA LEU A 84 -3.42 7.13 -7.23
C LEU A 84 -4.25 8.37 -6.95
N LEU A 85 -4.18 8.84 -5.71
CA LEU A 85 -4.82 10.05 -5.23
C LEU A 85 -3.74 11.04 -4.80
N PRO A 86 -3.29 11.93 -5.71
CA PRO A 86 -2.50 13.09 -5.33
C PRO A 86 -3.33 14.03 -4.47
N HIS A 87 -2.78 14.55 -3.39
CA HIS A 87 -3.50 15.41 -2.46
C HIS A 87 -2.63 16.47 -1.81
N HIS A 88 -3.30 17.48 -1.27
CA HIS A 88 -2.68 18.55 -0.49
C HIS A 88 -2.93 18.32 1.00
N GLY A 89 -1.92 18.62 1.81
CA GLY A 89 -2.00 18.45 3.26
C GLY A 89 -1.74 17.01 3.70
N ASP A 90 -2.29 16.64 4.86
CA ASP A 90 -2.16 15.28 5.41
C ASP A 90 -3.29 14.35 4.95
N LEU A 91 -3.14 13.05 5.23
CA LEU A 91 -4.12 12.02 4.87
C LEU A 91 -5.55 12.29 5.39
N ARG A 92 -5.72 13.08 6.46
CA ARG A 92 -7.03 13.39 7.06
C ARG A 92 -7.69 14.53 6.31
N GLN A 93 -6.94 15.60 6.05
CA GLN A 93 -7.39 16.77 5.29
C GLN A 93 -7.74 16.38 3.85
N ALA A 94 -6.95 15.49 3.27
CA ALA A 94 -7.11 14.98 1.92
C ALA A 94 -8.26 13.97 1.75
N GLY A 95 -8.87 13.49 2.84
CA GLY A 95 -9.94 12.50 2.77
C GLY A 95 -9.49 11.13 2.26
N VAL A 96 -8.19 10.79 2.35
CA VAL A 96 -7.61 9.55 1.82
C VAL A 96 -8.33 8.32 2.37
N ILE A 97 -8.73 8.38 3.64
CA ILE A 97 -9.46 7.28 4.30
C ILE A 97 -10.80 7.06 3.58
N GLN A 98 -11.61 8.11 3.42
CA GLN A 98 -12.91 8.03 2.79
C GLN A 98 -12.81 7.55 1.34
N GLU A 99 -11.87 8.10 0.56
CA GLU A 99 -11.63 7.70 -0.82
C GLU A 99 -11.17 6.24 -0.93
N GLY A 100 -10.34 5.76 0.01
CA GLY A 100 -9.93 4.35 0.08
C GLY A 100 -11.09 3.39 0.35
N TYR A 101 -12.11 3.81 1.10
CA TYR A 101 -13.32 3.01 1.32
C TYR A 101 -14.35 3.15 0.19
N ALA A 102 -14.27 4.19 -0.64
CA ALA A 102 -15.18 4.44 -1.76
C ALA A 102 -14.78 3.68 -3.05
N LEU A 103 -13.54 3.19 -3.12
CA LEU A 103 -13.00 2.39 -4.23
C LEU A 103 -13.43 0.92 -4.17
#